data_AF-A0A7J6VTG1-F1
#
_entry.id   AF-A0A7J6VTG1-F1
#
_cell.length_a   1.000
_cell.length_b   1.000
_cell.length_c   1.000
_cell.angle_alpha   90.00
_cell.angle_beta   90.00
_cell.angle_gamma   90.00
#
_symmetry.space_group_name_H-M   'P 1'
#
loop_
_entity.id
_entity.type
_entity.pdbx_description
1 polymer ?
#
loop_
_entity_poly.entity_id
_entity_poly.type
_entity_poly.pdbx_seq_one_letter_code
_entity_poly.pdbx_strand_id
1 'polypeptide(L)'
;YWDTRQQTPVHTQQLPERCYALSVRHPLMVVGTADRNLIVFNLQNPQTEFKRVVSPLKYQTRCVAAFPDQQGFLVIIFASYLH
;
A
#
# COMPACT_ATOMS: atom_id res chain seq x y z
N TYR A 1 1.86 3.89 -12.56
CA TYR A 1 3.04 3.18 -13.09
C TYR A 1 3.64 4.03 -14.18
N TRP A 2 4.95 4.21 -14.14
CA TRP A 2 5.70 5.07 -15.04
C TRP A 2 6.80 4.25 -15.70
N ASP A 3 6.94 4.40 -17.01
CA ASP A 3 8.13 3.97 -17.76
C ASP A 3 8.92 5.24 -18.05
N THR A 4 10.16 5.32 -17.56
CA THR A 4 11.00 6.51 -17.65
C THR A 4 11.39 6.86 -19.09
N ARG A 5 11.10 5.98 -20.06
CA ARG A 5 11.32 6.22 -21.48
C ARG A 5 10.21 7.07 -22.12
N GLN A 6 9.09 7.28 -21.43
CA GLN A 6 7.94 8.01 -21.94
C GLN A 6 7.47 9.07 -20.92
N GLN A 7 6.93 10.19 -21.40
CA GLN A 7 6.42 11.25 -20.53
C GLN A 7 5.04 10.97 -19.96
N THR A 8 4.34 9.94 -20.47
CA THR A 8 3.00 9.56 -20.02
C THR A 8 3.06 8.39 -19.05
N PRO A 9 2.17 8.33 -18.05
CA PRO A 9 2.07 7.18 -17.18
C PRO A 9 1.57 5.98 -17.98
N VAL A 10 2.22 4.83 -17.82
CA VAL A 10 1.84 3.57 -18.48
C VAL A 10 0.54 3.02 -17.92
N HIS A 11 0.27 3.25 -16.64
CA HIS A 11 -0.99 2.85 -15.99
C HIS A 11 -1.29 3.71 -14.77
N THR A 12 -2.56 4.04 -14.57
CA THR A 12 -3.03 4.78 -13.40
C THR A 12 -3.95 3.89 -12.58
N GLN A 13 -3.57 3.59 -11.34
CA GLN A 13 -4.42 2.83 -10.43
C GLN A 13 -5.30 3.78 -9.65
N GLN A 14 -6.61 3.63 -9.77
CA GLN A 14 -7.55 4.36 -8.93
C GLN A 14 -7.58 3.74 -7.54
N LEU A 15 -7.53 4.59 -6.53
CA LEU A 15 -7.67 4.20 -5.13
C LEU A 15 -9.04 4.66 -4.63
N PRO A 16 -9.70 3.89 -3.76
CA PRO A 16 -11.00 4.26 -3.21
C PRO A 16 -10.92 5.49 -2.30
N GLU A 17 -9.75 5.77 -1.73
CA GLU A 17 -9.49 6.90 -0.85
C GLU A 17 -8.04 7.41 -0.99
N ARG A 18 -7.76 8.57 -0.40
CA ARG A 18 -6.43 9.18 -0.42
C ARG A 18 -5.35 8.23 0.11
N CYS A 19 -4.25 8.08 -0.64
CA CYS A 19 -3.07 7.33 -0.23
C CYS A 19 -2.28 8.07 0.85
N TYR A 20 -1.97 7.43 1.96
CA TYR A 20 -1.12 7.98 3.03
C TYR A 20 0.19 7.22 3.24
N ALA A 21 0.21 5.93 2.95
CA ALA A 21 1.41 5.13 3.07
C ALA A 21 1.46 4.11 1.92
N LEU A 22 2.66 3.82 1.42
CA LEU A 22 2.84 2.86 0.34
C LEU A 22 4.18 2.14 0.52
N SER A 23 4.18 0.82 0.33
CA SER A 23 5.39 0.00 0.33
C SER A 23 5.34 -0.98 -0.83
N VAL A 24 6.45 -1.11 -1.54
CA VAL A 24 6.61 -2.02 -2.67
C VAL A 24 7.70 -3.03 -2.36
N ARG A 25 7.37 -4.32 -2.47
CA ARG A 25 8.32 -5.44 -2.47
C ARG A 25 7.85 -6.44 -3.50
N HIS A 26 8.46 -6.40 -4.69
CA HIS A 26 8.03 -7.24 -5.81
C HIS A 26 7.87 -8.72 -5.38
N PRO A 27 6.71 -9.36 -5.67
CA PRO A 27 5.62 -8.87 -6.53
C PRO A 27 4.51 -8.12 -5.79
N LEU A 28 4.60 -7.86 -4.48
CA LEU A 28 3.55 -7.22 -3.70
C LEU A 28 3.73 -5.70 -3.59
N MET A 29 2.62 -4.99 -3.65
CA MET A 29 2.51 -3.58 -3.29
C MET A 29 1.40 -3.41 -2.27
N VAL A 30 1.66 -2.67 -1.20
CA VAL A 30 0.70 -2.41 -0.12
C VAL A 30 0.48 -0.92 -0.02
N VAL A 31 -0.79 -0.50 0.00
CA VAL A 31 -1.23 0.89 0.06
C VAL A 31 -2.13 1.08 1.27
N GLY A 32 -1.79 2.03 2.13
CA GLY A 32 -2.64 2.49 3.23
C GLY A 32 -3.41 3.73 2.84
N THR A 33 -4.73 3.68 2.97
CA THR A 33 -5.66 4.76 2.61
C THR A 33 -6.22 5.50 3.83
N ALA A 34 -6.82 6.67 3.60
CA ALA A 34 -7.33 7.56 4.65
C ALA A 34 -8.47 6.97 5.50
N ASP A 35 -9.25 6.05 4.94
CA ASP A 35 -10.33 5.32 5.61
C ASP A 35 -9.86 4.10 6.42
N ARG A 36 -8.54 3.98 6.64
CA ARG A 36 -7.87 2.86 7.33
C ARG A 36 -7.92 1.53 6.58
N ASN A 37 -8.20 1.54 5.29
CA ASN A 37 -8.01 0.35 4.47
C ASN A 37 -6.54 0.17 4.08
N LEU A 38 -6.14 -1.09 4.01
CA LEU A 38 -4.88 -1.56 3.49
C LEU A 38 -5.19 -2.38 2.25
N ILE A 39 -4.77 -1.87 1.11
CA ILE A 39 -5.03 -2.47 -0.19
C ILE A 39 -3.73 -3.08 -0.68
N VAL A 40 -3.77 -4.38 -0.90
CA VAL A 40 -2.65 -5.16 -1.43
C VAL A 40 -2.89 -5.37 -2.92
N PHE A 41 -1.89 -5.10 -3.72
CA PHE A 41 -1.85 -5.35 -5.15
C PHE A 41 -0.74 -6.36 -5.46
N ASN A 42 -1.02 -7.29 -6.37
CA ASN A 42 0.01 -8.11 -6.99
C ASN A 42 0.47 -7.40 -8.27
N LEU A 43 1.73 -7.00 -8.33
CA LEU A 43 2.34 -6.29 -9.47
C LEU A 43 2.49 -7.15 -10.73
N GLN A 44 2.29 -8.47 -10.64
CA GLN A 44 2.13 -9.33 -11.83
C GLN A 44 0.77 -9.12 -12.50
N ASN A 45 -0.25 -8.71 -11.73
CA ASN A 45 -1.56 -8.31 -12.24
C ASN A 45 -2.04 -7.03 -11.52
N PRO A 46 -1.42 -5.88 -11.82
CA PRO A 46 -1.59 -4.65 -11.04
C PRO A 46 -2.96 -4.00 -11.18
N GLN A 47 -3.80 -4.47 -12.10
CA GLN A 47 -5.10 -3.87 -12.40
C GLN A 47 -6.15 -4.18 -11.33
N THR A 48 -6.02 -5.32 -10.65
CA THR A 48 -7.00 -5.78 -9.67
C THR A 48 -6.43 -5.75 -8.27
N GLU A 49 -7.26 -5.33 -7.31
CA GLU A 49 -6.96 -5.48 -5.88
C GLU A 49 -6.77 -6.97 -5.57
N PHE A 50 -5.63 -7.33 -4.99
CA PHE A 50 -5.37 -8.70 -4.56
C PHE A 50 -6.06 -9.00 -3.23
N LYS A 51 -6.00 -8.05 -2.30
CA LYS A 51 -6.64 -8.16 -0.99
C LYS A 51 -6.89 -6.78 -0.40
N ARG A 52 -8.04 -6.60 0.25
CA ARG A 52 -8.33 -5.43 1.06
C ARG A 52 -8.51 -5.85 2.52
N VAL A 53 -7.84 -5.15 3.43
CA VAL A 53 -7.88 -5.41 4.87
C VAL A 53 -8.16 -4.10 5.57
N VAL A 54 -9.16 -4.07 6.45
CA VAL A 54 -9.34 -2.93 7.36
C VAL A 54 -8.25 -3.02 8.43
N SER A 55 -7.47 -1.96 8.59
CA SER A 55 -6.47 -1.90 9.66
C SER A 55 -7.17 -2.16 11.01
N PRO A 56 -6.71 -3.14 11.80
CA PRO A 56 -7.30 -3.43 13.12
C PRO A 56 -7.02 -2.30 14.13
N LEU A 57 -6.23 -1.31 13.73
CA LEU A 57 -5.74 -0.25 14.57
C LEU A 57 -6.67 0.96 14.47
N LYS A 58 -7.02 1.50 15.63
CA LYS A 58 -8.00 2.60 15.74
C LYS A 58 -7.51 3.89 15.06
N TYR A 59 -6.19 4.08 15.00
CA TYR A 59 -5.50 5.27 14.51
C TYR A 59 -5.08 5.16 13.04
N GLN A 60 -4.78 6.30 12.43
CA GLN A 60 -4.42 6.40 11.02
C GLN A 60 -3.08 5.71 10.72
N THR A 61 -3.04 4.91 9.66
CA THR A 61 -1.81 4.26 9.17
C THR A 61 -0.84 5.30 8.63
N ARG A 62 0.37 5.37 9.22
CA ARG A 62 1.43 6.32 8.84
C ARG A 62 2.55 5.65 8.03
N CYS A 63 2.84 4.38 8.29
CA CYS A 63 3.86 3.61 7.59
C CYS A 63 3.38 2.17 7.34
N VAL A 64 3.79 1.60 6.21
CA VAL A 64 3.58 0.17 5.88
C VAL A 64 4.90 -0.39 5.39
N ALA A 65 5.16 -1.67 5.65
CA ALA A 65 6.34 -2.37 5.15
C ALA A 65 5.95 -3.78 4.72
N ALA A 66 6.17 -4.12 3.46
CA ALA A 66 5.98 -5.50 2.99
C ALA A 66 7.16 -6.38 3.42
N PHE A 67 6.91 -7.61 3.85
CA PHE A 67 7.97 -8.53 4.25
C PHE A 67 8.78 -8.99 3.03
N PRO A 68 10.09 -9.25 3.20
CA PRO A 68 10.96 -9.70 2.11
C PRO A 68 10.66 -11.13 1.63
N ASP A 69 10.04 -11.96 2.47
CA ASP A 69 9.66 -13.34 2.16
C ASP A 69 8.37 -13.46 1.33
N GLN A 70 7.72 -12.34 1.01
CA GLN A 70 6.45 -12.26 0.27
C GLN A 70 5.26 -12.93 0.98
N GLN A 71 5.42 -13.39 2.22
CA GLN A 71 4.36 -14.08 2.97
C GLN A 71 3.40 -13.11 3.66
N GLY A 72 3.72 -11.81 3.68
CA GLY A 72 2.81 -10.81 4.24
C GLY A 72 3.35 -9.39 4.26
N PHE A 73 2.76 -8.57 5.12
CA PHE A 73 3.14 -7.17 5.32
C PHE A 73 2.94 -6.77 6.79
N LEU A 74 3.81 -5.89 7.27
CA LEU A 74 3.69 -5.18 8.53
C LEU A 74 2.99 -3.84 8.32
N VAL A 75 2.11 -3.54 9.27
CA VAL A 75 1.49 -2.23 9.41
C VAL A 75 2.19 -1.57 10.59
N ILE A 76 3.01 -0.56 10.32
CA ILE A 76 3.70 0.20 11.36
C ILE A 76 2.94 1.50 11.55
N ILE A 77 2.14 1.57 12.60
CA ILE A 77 1.77 2.89 13.12
C ILE A 77 2.96 3.37 13.92
N PHE A 78 3.53 4.51 13.57
CA PHE A 78 4.20 5.31 14.60
C PHE A 78 3.11 5.67 15.61
N ALA A 79 2.98 4.85 16.66
CA ALA A 79 2.37 5.29 17.89
C ALA A 79 3.32 6.37 18.41
N SER A 80 3.00 7.64 18.13
CA SER A 80 3.53 8.75 18.90
C SER A 80 2.96 8.63 20.33
N TYR A 81 3.44 7.63 21.08
CA TYR A 81 3.25 7.49 22.51
C TYR A 81 4.64 7.59 23.13
N LEU A 82 5.16 8.81 23.10
CA LEU A 82 6.20 9.24 24.02
C LEU A 82 5.67 10.51 24.68
N HIS A 83 4.86 10.30 25.72
CA HIS A 83 4.65 11.28 26.77
C HIS A 83 4.31 10.56 28.07
#